data_AF-A0AAV5DDY7-F1
#
_entry.id   AF-A0AAV5DDY7-F1
#
_cell.length_a   1.000
_cell.length_b   1.000
_cell.length_c   1.000
_cell.angle_alpha   90.00
_cell.angle_beta   90.00
_cell.angle_gamma   90.00
#
_symmetry.space_group_name_H-M   'P 1'
#
loop_
_entity.id
_entity.type
_entity.pdbx_description
1 polymer ?
#
loop_
_entity_poly.entity_id
_entity_poly.type
_entity_poly.pdbx_seq_one_letter_code
_entity_poly.pdbx_strand_id
1 'polypeptide(L)'
;MLLYILEKESIITSIRASFSSIRWRHFPAGLPHINLNVSDFLPPSKISSVNDTEIDEAMLAMTKAARICLAAHGRGSIMKTVSLRLCLTSNYLHDIGELVGKAIDNNKVKTVELVLPTNKVSHCDMTDMVQHANSLTCFFDSHCDMTDMVQHANSLTCFFDTFPNLLRCLTRLVLYKARFSKLEMCRLLNRCEHLQQLELNKCDTRDLFYQH
;
A
#
# COMPACT_ATOMS: atom_id res chain seq x y z
N MET A 1 20.00 -15.43 -15.30
CA MET A 1 18.99 -16.06 -16.18
C MET A 1 17.69 -16.38 -15.45
N LEU A 2 17.71 -17.00 -14.24
CA LEU A 2 16.49 -17.24 -13.43
C LEU A 2 15.89 -15.96 -12.80
N LEU A 3 16.69 -14.94 -12.50
CA LEU A 3 16.20 -13.64 -11.98
C LEU A 3 15.29 -12.91 -13.00
N TYR A 4 15.58 -13.03 -14.29
CA TYR A 4 14.84 -12.37 -15.37
C TYR A 4 13.50 -13.06 -15.69
N ILE A 5 13.39 -14.36 -15.41
CA ILE A 5 12.14 -15.12 -15.56
C ILE A 5 11.19 -14.83 -14.39
N LEU A 6 11.74 -14.64 -13.18
CA LEU A 6 11.00 -14.26 -11.97
C LEU A 6 10.64 -12.76 -11.88
N GLU A 7 11.27 -11.93 -12.70
CA GLU A 7 10.80 -10.55 -12.92
C GLU A 7 9.49 -10.52 -13.73
N LYS A 8 9.19 -11.62 -14.44
CA LYS A 8 7.98 -11.82 -15.24
C LYS A 8 6.91 -12.71 -14.59
N GLU A 9 7.29 -13.68 -13.77
CA GLU A 9 6.35 -14.41 -12.92
C GLU A 9 6.12 -13.64 -11.62
N SER A 10 4.86 -13.44 -11.27
CA SER A 10 4.48 -12.71 -10.07
C SER A 10 5.29 -13.16 -8.85
N ILE A 11 5.96 -12.19 -8.18
CA ILE A 11 6.71 -12.34 -6.92
C ILE A 11 5.90 -13.14 -5.89
N ILE A 12 4.57 -13.09 -5.95
CA ILE A 12 3.62 -13.86 -5.13
C ILE A 12 3.76 -15.35 -5.34
N THR A 13 3.87 -15.83 -6.58
CA THR A 13 4.01 -17.26 -6.88
C THR A 13 5.30 -17.78 -6.28
N SER A 14 6.36 -16.97 -6.34
CA SER A 14 7.64 -17.24 -5.69
C SER A 14 7.54 -17.19 -4.17
N ILE A 15 6.87 -16.19 -3.57
CA ILE A 15 6.65 -16.09 -2.12
C ILE A 15 5.78 -17.26 -1.62
N ARG A 16 4.70 -17.61 -2.32
CA ARG A 16 3.82 -18.73 -2.01
C ARG A 16 4.55 -20.08 -2.11
N ALA A 17 5.37 -20.27 -3.15
CA ALA A 17 6.27 -21.42 -3.24
C ALA A 17 7.36 -21.40 -2.15
N SER A 18 7.78 -20.21 -1.69
CA SER A 18 8.73 -20.05 -0.59
C SER A 18 8.15 -20.44 0.77
N PHE A 19 6.86 -20.24 0.99
CA PHE A 19 6.17 -20.75 2.19
C PHE A 19 6.20 -22.28 2.24
N SER A 20 6.21 -22.96 1.09
CA SER A 20 6.25 -24.42 0.99
C SER A 20 7.66 -25.01 0.82
N SER A 21 8.70 -24.18 0.66
CA SER A 21 10.05 -24.67 0.32
C SER A 21 11.17 -23.91 1.03
N ILE A 22 11.95 -24.65 1.82
CA ILE A 22 13.11 -24.17 2.60
C ILE A 22 14.14 -23.46 1.71
N ARG A 23 14.20 -23.81 0.41
CA ARG A 23 15.17 -23.29 -0.56
C ARG A 23 15.03 -21.79 -0.86
N TRP A 24 13.85 -21.21 -0.66
CA TRP A 24 13.57 -19.83 -1.06
C TRP A 24 13.52 -18.84 0.12
N ARG A 25 13.79 -19.31 1.35
CA ARG A 25 13.86 -18.46 2.55
C ARG A 25 14.86 -17.30 2.44
N HIS A 26 15.85 -17.40 1.55
CA HIS A 26 16.87 -16.37 1.32
C HIS A 26 16.58 -15.49 0.09
N PHE A 27 15.59 -15.81 -0.73
CA PHE A 27 15.28 -15.06 -1.95
C PHE A 27 14.98 -13.57 -1.70
N PRO A 28 14.20 -13.18 -0.67
CA PRO A 28 13.93 -11.77 -0.40
C PRO A 28 15.17 -10.96 0.02
N ALA A 29 16.24 -11.61 0.49
CA ALA A 29 17.48 -10.93 0.89
C ALA A 29 18.24 -10.35 -0.32
N GLY A 30 18.06 -10.93 -1.52
CA GLY A 30 18.73 -10.49 -2.74
C GLY A 30 17.94 -9.47 -3.56
N LEU A 31 16.71 -9.14 -3.17
CA LEU A 31 15.86 -8.24 -3.94
C LEU A 31 16.14 -6.77 -3.58
N PRO A 32 16.56 -5.92 -4.55
CA PRO A 32 16.75 -4.48 -4.31
C PRO A 32 15.41 -3.73 -4.23
N HIS A 33 14.34 -4.33 -4.78
CA HIS A 33 13.00 -3.76 -4.77
C HIS A 33 12.01 -4.81 -4.25
N ILE A 34 11.26 -4.46 -3.21
CA ILE A 34 10.16 -5.25 -2.66
C ILE A 34 8.86 -4.58 -3.09
N ASN A 35 8.03 -5.29 -3.84
CA ASN A 35 6.69 -4.83 -4.22
C ASN A 35 5.65 -5.74 -3.56
N LEU A 36 4.80 -5.16 -2.72
CA LEU A 36 3.68 -5.84 -2.08
C LEU A 36 2.40 -5.09 -2.38
N ASN A 37 1.46 -5.78 -3.01
CA ASN A 37 0.17 -5.24 -3.36
C ASN A 37 -0.92 -6.11 -2.73
N VAL A 38 -1.94 -5.54 -2.09
CA VAL A 38 -3.03 -6.35 -1.51
C VAL A 38 -3.78 -7.19 -2.56
N SER A 39 -3.91 -6.72 -3.80
CA SER A 39 -4.66 -7.45 -4.85
C SER A 39 -4.04 -8.79 -5.22
N ASP A 40 -2.75 -8.92 -4.98
CA ASP A 40 -1.96 -10.10 -5.21
C ASP A 40 -2.33 -11.26 -4.27
N PHE A 41 -2.91 -10.92 -3.12
CA PHE A 41 -3.33 -11.87 -2.09
C PHE A 41 -4.84 -12.11 -2.09
N LEU A 42 -5.59 -11.38 -2.91
CA LEU A 42 -7.01 -11.62 -3.10
C LEU A 42 -7.24 -12.88 -3.96
N PRO A 43 -8.33 -13.62 -3.71
CA PRO A 43 -8.70 -14.71 -4.60
C PRO A 43 -8.94 -14.19 -6.03
N PRO A 44 -8.62 -14.97 -7.08
CA PRO A 44 -9.00 -14.62 -8.44
C PRO A 44 -10.53 -14.55 -8.52
N SER A 45 -11.08 -13.33 -8.49
CA SER A 45 -12.51 -13.12 -8.32
C SER A 45 -13.29 -13.65 -9.53
N LYS A 46 -14.35 -14.42 -9.28
CA LYS A 46 -15.53 -14.41 -10.15
C LYS A 46 -16.21 -13.05 -9.96
N ILE A 47 -15.92 -12.10 -10.85
CA ILE A 47 -16.67 -10.90 -11.34
C ILE A 47 -17.56 -10.08 -10.37
N SER A 48 -18.14 -10.61 -9.30
CA SER A 48 -19.02 -9.92 -8.36
C SER A 48 -18.38 -9.78 -6.97
N SER A 49 -17.97 -8.55 -6.64
CA SER A 49 -17.69 -7.99 -5.30
C SER A 49 -16.78 -8.80 -4.35
N VAL A 50 -15.60 -8.24 -4.04
CA VAL A 50 -14.74 -8.70 -2.94
C VAL A 50 -15.38 -8.31 -1.60
N ASN A 51 -15.47 -9.25 -0.66
CA ASN A 51 -16.03 -8.98 0.68
C ASN A 51 -14.96 -8.60 1.72
N ASP A 52 -15.40 -8.09 2.88
CA ASP A 52 -14.50 -7.65 3.96
C ASP A 52 -13.59 -8.79 4.48
N THR A 53 -14.10 -10.03 4.51
CA THR A 53 -13.32 -11.21 4.93
C THR A 53 -12.17 -11.51 3.97
N GLU A 54 -12.40 -11.40 2.66
CA GLU A 54 -11.36 -11.60 1.65
C GLU A 54 -10.28 -10.51 1.73
N ILE A 55 -10.67 -9.27 2.01
CA ILE A 55 -9.72 -8.17 2.26
C ILE A 55 -8.91 -8.44 3.53
N ASP A 56 -9.55 -8.90 4.60
CA ASP A 56 -8.89 -9.24 5.86
C ASP A 56 -7.85 -10.36 5.67
N GLU A 57 -8.22 -11.45 5.00
CA GLU A 57 -7.32 -12.56 4.68
C GLU A 57 -6.14 -12.12 3.80
N ALA A 58 -6.40 -11.29 2.78
CA ALA A 58 -5.37 -10.75 1.91
C ALA A 58 -4.39 -9.84 2.66
N MET A 59 -4.91 -8.94 3.52
CA MET A 59 -4.08 -8.07 4.35
C MET A 59 -3.25 -8.86 5.37
N LEU A 60 -3.83 -9.91 5.96
CA LEU A 60 -3.11 -10.83 6.85
C LEU A 60 -1.97 -11.56 6.12
N ALA A 61 -2.23 -12.07 4.92
CA ALA A 61 -1.23 -12.74 4.09
C ALA A 61 -0.11 -11.79 3.67
N MET A 62 -0.47 -10.58 3.24
CA MET A 62 0.49 -9.53 2.89
C MET A 62 1.34 -9.11 4.08
N THR A 63 0.77 -8.97 5.28
CA THR A 63 1.52 -8.65 6.51
C THR A 63 2.55 -9.73 6.84
N LYS A 64 2.19 -11.01 6.67
CA LYS A 64 3.14 -12.13 6.79
C LYS A 64 4.26 -12.04 5.75
N ALA A 65 3.94 -11.72 4.49
CA ALA A 65 4.93 -11.54 3.43
C ALA A 65 5.88 -10.36 3.72
N ALA A 66 5.35 -9.21 4.15
CA ALA A 66 6.13 -8.03 4.53
C ALA A 66 7.13 -8.37 5.63
N ARG A 67 6.69 -9.07 6.68
CA ARG A 67 7.56 -9.51 7.78
C ARG A 67 8.74 -10.35 7.29
N ILE A 68 8.50 -11.29 6.38
CA ILE A 68 9.56 -12.14 5.82
C ILE A 68 10.53 -11.30 4.96
N CYS A 69 10.00 -10.46 4.07
CA CYS A 69 10.80 -9.69 3.12
C CYS A 69 11.69 -8.65 3.80
N LEU A 70 11.19 -8.05 4.89
CA LEU A 70 11.87 -7.01 5.66
C LEU A 70 12.78 -7.58 6.76
N ALA A 71 12.52 -8.81 7.26
CA ALA A 71 13.42 -9.51 8.17
C ALA A 71 14.64 -10.14 7.46
N ALA A 72 14.50 -10.47 6.16
CA ALA A 72 15.55 -11.11 5.37
C ALA A 72 16.80 -10.23 5.26
N HIS A 73 17.90 -10.68 5.89
CA HIS A 73 19.23 -10.05 5.79
C HIS A 73 20.10 -10.78 4.78
N GLY A 74 20.71 -10.03 3.87
CA GLY A 74 21.91 -10.45 3.15
C GLY A 74 23.14 -9.83 3.79
N ARG A 75 24.25 -10.58 3.90
CA ARG A 75 25.56 -9.99 4.25
C ARG A 75 25.91 -8.98 3.15
N GLY A 76 26.02 -7.69 3.49
CA GLY A 76 26.27 -6.63 2.50
C GLY A 76 25.05 -6.24 1.65
N SER A 77 23.82 -6.48 2.13
CA SER A 77 22.59 -6.15 1.40
C SER A 77 22.52 -4.67 1.04
N ILE A 78 22.24 -4.40 -0.24
CA ILE A 78 21.86 -3.08 -0.73
C ILE A 78 20.57 -2.66 -0.02
N MET A 79 20.46 -1.37 0.34
CA MET A 79 19.21 -0.82 0.89
C MET A 79 18.09 -0.97 -0.13
N LYS A 80 16.93 -1.41 0.32
CA LYS A 80 15.81 -1.77 -0.55
C LYS A 80 14.90 -0.57 -0.79
N THR A 81 14.29 -0.54 -1.97
CA THR A 81 13.06 0.21 -2.23
C THR A 81 11.87 -0.67 -1.85
N VAL A 82 10.90 -0.14 -1.11
CA VAL A 82 9.68 -0.86 -0.74
C VAL A 82 8.48 -0.16 -1.35
N SER A 83 7.79 -0.81 -2.28
CA SER A 83 6.53 -0.38 -2.87
C SER A 83 5.38 -1.14 -2.21
N LEU A 84 4.44 -0.39 -1.63
CA LEU A 84 3.29 -0.92 -0.91
C LEU A 84 2.00 -0.38 -1.51
N ARG A 85 1.07 -1.27 -1.84
CA ARG A 85 -0.33 -0.92 -2.14
C ARG A 85 -1.24 -1.59 -1.12
N LEU A 86 -1.76 -0.79 -0.17
CA LEU A 86 -2.44 -1.26 1.03
C LEU A 86 -3.89 -0.76 1.10
N CYS A 87 -4.82 -1.59 1.55
CA CYS A 87 -6.13 -1.11 1.99
C CYS A 87 -6.01 -0.47 3.37
N LEU A 88 -6.71 0.66 3.58
CA LEU A 88 -6.82 1.30 4.89
C LEU A 88 -7.78 0.55 5.83
N THR A 89 -7.41 -0.66 6.21
CA THR A 89 -7.97 -1.39 7.35
C THR A 89 -7.04 -1.19 8.54
N SER A 90 -7.54 -0.51 9.59
CA SER A 90 -6.73 -0.02 10.72
C SER A 90 -5.85 -1.09 11.38
N ASN A 91 -6.31 -2.34 11.39
CA ASN A 91 -5.71 -3.42 12.18
C ASN A 91 -4.34 -3.86 11.62
N TYR A 92 -4.14 -3.78 10.30
CA TYR A 92 -2.91 -4.26 9.64
C TYR A 92 -1.92 -3.16 9.31
N LEU A 93 -2.40 -1.92 9.18
CA LEU A 93 -1.54 -0.78 8.90
C LEU A 93 -0.53 -0.54 10.01
N HIS A 94 -0.93 -0.73 11.26
CA HIS A 94 0.00 -0.61 12.38
C HIS A 94 1.14 -1.63 12.26
N ASP A 95 0.82 -2.91 12.05
CA ASP A 95 1.82 -3.97 11.91
C ASP A 95 2.76 -3.73 10.72
N ILE A 96 2.22 -3.37 9.56
CA ILE A 96 3.03 -3.06 8.37
C ILE A 96 3.88 -1.82 8.59
N GLY A 97 3.30 -0.77 9.18
CA GLY A 97 4.01 0.47 9.51
C GLY A 97 5.17 0.23 10.47
N GLU A 98 4.98 -0.60 11.48
CA GLU A 98 6.01 -0.99 12.44
C GLU A 98 7.13 -1.79 11.77
N LEU A 99 6.78 -2.76 10.92
CA LEU A 99 7.75 -3.57 10.18
C LEU A 99 8.63 -2.71 9.26
N VAL A 100 8.01 -1.79 8.50
CA VAL A 100 8.75 -0.91 7.60
C VAL A 100 9.54 0.13 8.37
N GLY A 101 8.97 0.73 9.42
CA GLY A 101 9.65 1.68 10.30
C GLY A 101 10.92 1.08 10.92
N LYS A 102 10.82 -0.13 11.50
CA LYS A 102 11.99 -0.88 11.99
C LYS A 102 12.99 -1.17 10.88
N ALA A 103 12.55 -1.44 9.65
CA ALA A 103 13.47 -1.69 8.53
C ALA A 103 14.20 -0.42 8.07
N ILE A 104 13.54 0.74 8.12
CA ILE A 104 14.13 2.06 7.88
C ILE A 104 15.18 2.36 8.96
N ASP A 105 14.82 2.23 10.25
CA ASP A 105 15.72 2.53 11.37
C ASP A 105 16.98 1.66 11.36
N ASN A 106 16.86 0.43 10.85
CA ASN A 106 17.99 -0.48 10.67
C ASN A 106 18.74 -0.30 9.34
N ASN A 107 18.50 0.80 8.60
CA ASN A 107 19.11 1.12 7.31
C ASN A 107 18.93 0.03 6.23
N LYS A 108 17.82 -0.71 6.26
CA LYS A 108 17.50 -1.74 5.26
C LYS A 108 16.60 -1.24 4.15
N VAL A 109 15.84 -0.19 4.42
CA VAL A 109 14.94 0.46 3.47
C VAL A 109 15.45 1.86 3.24
N LYS A 110 15.70 2.20 1.98
CA LYS A 110 16.12 3.55 1.57
C LYS A 110 14.92 4.42 1.25
N THR A 111 13.98 3.85 0.52
CA THR A 111 12.85 4.56 -0.08
C THR A 111 11.59 3.73 0.05
N VAL A 112 10.48 4.44 0.22
CA VAL A 112 9.13 3.88 0.30
C VAL A 112 8.29 4.50 -0.81
N GLU A 113 7.50 3.68 -1.47
CA GLU A 113 6.41 4.09 -2.34
C GLU A 113 5.11 3.56 -1.75
N LEU A 114 4.10 4.41 -1.66
CA LEU A 114 2.86 4.07 -0.97
C LEU A 114 1.64 4.44 -1.81
N VAL A 115 0.79 3.45 -2.03
CA VAL A 115 -0.51 3.59 -2.67
C VAL A 115 -1.57 3.16 -1.67
N LEU A 116 -2.49 4.07 -1.34
CA LEU A 116 -3.51 3.86 -0.32
C LEU A 116 -4.91 4.01 -0.94
N PRO A 117 -5.44 2.95 -1.57
CA PRO A 117 -6.84 2.89 -1.93
C PRO A 117 -7.77 3.02 -0.70
N THR A 118 -8.96 3.58 -0.92
CA THR A 118 -10.05 3.47 0.04
C THR A 118 -10.44 2.00 0.24
N ASN A 119 -10.97 1.64 1.41
CA ASN A 119 -11.42 0.27 1.71
C ASN A 119 -12.85 0.00 1.24
N LYS A 120 -13.56 0.99 0.71
CA LYS A 120 -14.96 0.85 0.29
C LYS A 120 -15.04 0.29 -1.13
N VAL A 121 -15.48 -0.96 -1.23
CA VAL A 121 -15.71 -1.68 -2.48
C VAL A 121 -17.01 -1.19 -3.13
N SER A 122 -16.99 -0.83 -4.41
CA SER A 122 -18.23 -0.65 -5.21
C SER A 122 -18.74 -1.96 -5.76
N HIS A 123 -20.06 -2.07 -5.87
CA HIS A 123 -20.66 -2.78 -7.00
C HIS A 123 -20.37 -1.97 -8.27
N CYS A 124 -19.45 -2.44 -9.10
CA CYS A 124 -19.30 -1.93 -10.46
C CYS A 124 -20.42 -2.51 -11.33
N ASP A 125 -21.11 -1.67 -12.10
CA ASP A 125 -22.02 -2.11 -13.14
C ASP A 125 -21.23 -2.62 -14.35
N MET A 126 -21.82 -3.53 -15.13
CA MET A 126 -21.12 -4.35 -16.14
C MET A 126 -20.44 -3.50 -17.24
N THR A 127 -20.88 -2.26 -17.45
CA THR A 127 -20.41 -1.35 -18.51
C THR A 127 -19.07 -0.67 -18.23
N ASP A 128 -18.71 -0.46 -16.96
CA ASP A 128 -17.42 0.17 -16.58
C ASP A 128 -16.24 -0.83 -16.57
N MET A 129 -16.54 -2.13 -16.64
CA MET A 129 -15.56 -3.20 -16.49
C MET A 129 -14.70 -3.45 -17.75
N VAL A 130 -15.20 -3.12 -18.95
CA VAL A 130 -14.52 -3.41 -20.23
C VAL A 130 -13.31 -2.48 -20.45
N GLN A 131 -13.30 -1.28 -19.85
CA GLN A 131 -12.18 -0.33 -19.99
C GLN A 131 -11.14 -0.45 -18.86
N HIS A 132 -11.45 -1.14 -17.76
CA HIS A 132 -10.62 -1.19 -16.56
C HIS A 132 -10.24 -2.60 -16.09
N ALA A 133 -10.20 -3.58 -16.99
CA ALA A 133 -9.85 -4.97 -16.68
C ALA A 133 -8.48 -5.17 -15.97
N ASN A 134 -7.62 -4.15 -15.95
CA ASN A 134 -6.31 -4.16 -15.28
C ASN A 134 -6.16 -3.11 -14.14
N SER A 135 -7.21 -2.39 -13.75
CA SER A 135 -7.10 -1.25 -12.85
C SER A 135 -8.09 -1.32 -11.69
N LEU A 136 -7.56 -1.38 -10.46
CA LEU A 136 -8.29 -1.27 -9.19
C LEU A 136 -9.14 0.02 -9.05
N THR A 137 -9.10 0.93 -10.03
CA THR A 137 -9.92 2.15 -10.06
C THR A 137 -11.41 1.85 -9.98
N CYS A 138 -11.90 0.73 -10.52
CA CYS A 138 -13.32 0.36 -10.46
C CYS A 138 -13.69 -0.56 -9.28
N PHE A 139 -12.71 -1.15 -8.57
CA PHE A 139 -12.98 -1.95 -7.36
C PHE A 139 -13.35 -1.06 -6.16
N PHE A 140 -12.74 0.12 -6.08
CA PHE A 140 -12.93 1.07 -4.99
C PHE A 140 -13.77 2.28 -5.39
N ASP A 141 -14.60 2.12 -6.44
CA ASP A 141 -15.44 3.18 -6.96
C ASP A 141 -16.80 3.31 -6.24
N SER A 142 -16.87 2.96 -4.95
CA SER A 142 -18.12 3.15 -4.20
C SER A 142 -18.47 4.64 -4.15
N HIS A 143 -19.77 4.95 -4.05
CA HIS A 143 -20.21 6.25 -3.58
C HIS A 143 -19.74 6.42 -2.13
N CYS A 144 -18.49 6.88 -1.95
CA CYS A 144 -17.99 7.34 -0.67
C CYS A 144 -18.65 8.69 -0.42
N ASP A 145 -19.35 8.84 0.68
CA ASP A 145 -19.87 10.15 1.02
C ASP A 145 -18.73 11.04 1.57
N MET A 146 -19.06 12.30 1.82
CA MET A 146 -18.10 13.27 2.35
C MET A 146 -17.55 12.87 3.73
N THR A 147 -18.32 12.14 4.53
CA THR A 147 -17.93 11.66 5.86
C THR A 147 -16.90 10.53 5.75
N ASP A 148 -17.11 9.59 4.83
CA ASP A 148 -16.18 8.51 4.52
C ASP A 148 -14.81 9.07 4.09
N MET A 149 -14.80 10.07 3.21
CA MET A 149 -13.55 10.68 2.73
C MET A 149 -12.78 11.42 3.84
N VAL A 150 -13.49 12.03 4.78
CA VAL A 150 -12.91 12.68 5.96
C VAL A 150 -12.36 11.65 6.93
N GLN A 151 -13.11 10.59 7.21
CA GLN A 151 -12.64 9.51 8.08
C GLN A 151 -11.40 8.83 7.50
N HIS A 152 -11.37 8.65 6.18
CA HIS A 152 -10.21 8.13 5.47
C HIS A 152 -8.98 9.04 5.63
N ALA A 153 -9.15 10.36 5.47
CA ALA A 153 -8.08 11.34 5.71
C ALA A 153 -7.59 11.34 7.18
N ASN A 154 -8.49 11.16 8.15
CA ASN A 154 -8.12 11.04 9.56
C ASN A 154 -7.30 9.77 9.84
N SER A 155 -7.71 8.63 9.28
CA SER A 155 -6.98 7.37 9.39
C SER A 155 -5.57 7.47 8.77
N LEU A 156 -5.47 8.13 7.61
CA LEU A 156 -4.19 8.44 6.96
C LEU A 156 -3.29 9.27 7.88
N THR A 157 -3.84 10.36 8.43
CA THR A 157 -3.09 11.26 9.33
C THR A 157 -2.59 10.52 10.57
N CYS A 158 -3.44 9.73 11.22
CA CYS A 158 -3.09 8.91 12.38
C CYS A 158 -1.97 7.90 12.07
N PHE A 159 -2.05 7.25 10.90
CA PHE A 159 -1.01 6.32 10.43
C PHE A 159 0.35 7.02 10.27
N PHE A 160 0.38 8.18 9.60
CA PHE A 160 1.62 8.92 9.39
C PHE A 160 2.18 9.60 10.65
N ASP A 161 1.32 9.95 11.60
CA ASP A 161 1.73 10.44 12.92
C ASP A 161 2.37 9.33 13.76
N THR A 162 1.86 8.11 13.65
CA THR A 162 2.40 6.93 14.32
C THR A 162 3.75 6.51 13.73
N PHE A 163 3.93 6.64 12.41
CA PHE A 163 5.13 6.20 11.70
C PHE A 163 5.81 7.35 10.95
N PRO A 164 6.39 8.35 11.65
CA PRO A 164 7.03 9.53 11.05
C PRO A 164 8.19 9.16 10.12
N ASN A 165 8.90 8.08 10.40
CA ASN A 165 10.09 7.67 9.64
C ASN A 165 9.73 7.21 8.22
N LEU A 166 8.50 6.71 8.00
CA LEU A 166 8.00 6.38 6.66
C LEU A 166 7.98 7.61 5.75
N LEU A 167 7.52 8.75 6.29
CA LEU A 167 7.40 10.00 5.53
C LEU A 167 8.77 10.51 5.05
N ARG A 168 9.80 10.38 5.88
CA ARG A 168 11.17 10.78 5.50
C ARG A 168 11.69 10.00 4.30
N CYS A 169 11.37 8.71 4.22
CA CYS A 169 11.78 7.84 3.11
C CYS A 169 10.78 7.81 1.95
N LEU A 170 9.66 8.53 2.03
CA LEU A 170 8.60 8.46 1.04
C LEU A 170 9.00 9.18 -0.25
N THR A 171 9.01 8.46 -1.36
CA THR A 171 9.36 8.98 -2.69
C THR A 171 8.16 9.10 -3.61
N ARG A 172 7.14 8.27 -3.39
CA ARG A 172 5.89 8.30 -4.12
C ARG A 172 4.71 8.07 -3.18
N LEU A 173 3.70 8.93 -3.31
CA LEU A 173 2.45 8.82 -2.57
C LEU A 173 1.26 8.92 -3.53
N VAL A 174 0.38 7.92 -3.50
CA VAL A 174 -0.89 7.94 -4.24
C VAL A 174 -2.04 7.78 -3.26
N LEU A 175 -2.91 8.78 -3.20
CA LEU A 175 -4.08 8.82 -2.33
C LEU A 175 -5.36 8.77 -3.16
N TYR A 176 -6.37 8.07 -2.64
CA TYR A 176 -7.69 7.97 -3.26
C TYR A 176 -8.76 8.45 -2.29
N LYS A 177 -9.73 9.23 -2.79
CA LYS A 177 -10.98 9.55 -2.07
C LYS A 177 -10.76 10.00 -0.63
N ALA A 178 -9.81 10.91 -0.45
CA ALA A 178 -9.46 11.47 0.85
C ALA A 178 -9.79 12.96 0.87
N ARG A 179 -10.40 13.43 1.96
CA ARG A 179 -10.69 14.86 2.15
C ARG A 179 -9.88 15.45 3.28
N PHE A 180 -8.80 16.15 2.93
CA PHE A 180 -7.94 16.84 3.87
C PHE A 180 -8.34 18.31 4.00
N SER A 181 -8.12 18.93 5.15
CA SER A 181 -7.97 20.38 5.20
C SER A 181 -6.67 20.81 4.51
N LYS A 182 -6.61 22.05 4.04
CA LYS A 182 -5.39 22.62 3.47
C LYS A 182 -4.20 22.49 4.43
N LEU A 183 -4.44 22.70 5.72
CA LEU A 183 -3.41 22.61 6.76
C LEU A 183 -2.91 21.17 6.97
N GLU A 184 -3.80 20.18 6.99
CA GLU A 184 -3.42 18.76 7.12
C GLU A 184 -2.57 18.31 5.92
N MET A 185 -2.98 18.65 4.70
CA MET A 185 -2.20 18.32 3.50
C MET A 185 -0.82 18.98 3.55
N CYS A 186 -0.73 20.27 3.90
CA CYS A 186 0.56 20.95 4.04
C CYS A 186 1.46 20.29 5.10
N ARG A 187 0.89 19.92 6.26
CA ARG A 187 1.64 19.23 7.33
C ARG A 187 2.14 17.86 6.88
N LEU A 188 1.33 17.11 6.14
CA LEU A 188 1.72 15.81 5.59
C LEU A 188 2.89 15.95 4.62
N LEU A 189 2.77 16.85 3.64
CA LEU A 189 3.78 17.04 2.59
C LEU A 189 5.09 17.63 3.12
N ASN A 190 5.01 18.56 4.09
CA ASN A 190 6.21 19.18 4.69
C ASN A 190 7.07 18.18 5.48
N ARG A 191 6.53 17.01 5.83
CA ARG A 191 7.28 15.95 6.53
C ARG A 191 7.94 14.96 5.56
N CYS A 192 7.63 15.03 4.27
CA CYS A 192 8.24 14.18 3.27
C CYS A 192 9.51 14.83 2.71
N GLU A 193 10.68 14.32 3.09
CA GLU A 193 11.98 14.90 2.69
C GLU A 193 12.38 14.52 1.25
N HIS A 194 11.82 13.42 0.72
CA HIS A 194 12.23 12.83 -0.55
C HIS A 194 11.06 12.59 -1.52
N LEU A 195 9.90 13.20 -1.29
CA LEU A 195 8.72 13.00 -2.13
C LEU A 195 8.96 13.58 -3.53
N GLN A 196 8.92 12.71 -4.53
CA GLN A 196 9.10 13.06 -5.93
C GLN A 196 7.78 12.99 -6.71
N GLN A 197 6.87 12.14 -6.26
CA GLN A 197 5.60 11.89 -6.94
C GLN A 197 4.44 11.91 -5.95
N LEU A 198 3.46 12.78 -6.21
CA LEU A 198 2.20 12.85 -5.50
C LEU A 198 1.06 12.73 -6.50
N GLU A 199 0.17 11.76 -6.28
CA GLU A 199 -1.01 11.55 -7.11
C GLU A 199 -2.25 11.56 -6.20
N LEU A 200 -3.21 12.44 -6.52
CA LEU A 200 -4.43 12.65 -5.76
C LEU A 200 -5.62 12.30 -6.63
N ASN A 201 -6.29 11.20 -6.32
CA ASN A 201 -7.40 10.67 -7.12
C ASN A 201 -8.73 10.88 -6.39
N LYS A 202 -9.59 11.74 -6.93
CA LYS A 202 -10.88 12.12 -6.32
C LYS A 202 -10.69 12.61 -4.86
N CYS A 203 -9.61 13.36 -4.60
CA CYS A 203 -9.32 13.95 -3.29
C CYS A 203 -9.75 15.41 -3.27
N ASP A 204 -10.35 15.84 -2.15
CA ASP A 204 -10.81 17.20 -1.97
C ASP A 204 -10.03 17.90 -0.86
N THR A 205 -9.89 19.22 -0.99
CA THR A 205 -9.44 20.06 0.12
C THR A 205 -10.63 20.78 0.75
N ARG A 206 -10.71 20.83 2.08
CA ARG A 206 -11.69 21.70 2.75
C ARG A 206 -11.27 23.15 2.53
N ASP A 207 -11.96 23.85 1.63
CA ASP A 207 -11.92 25.30 1.59
C ASP A 207 -12.55 25.84 2.87
N LEU A 208 -11.81 26.68 3.59
CA LEU A 208 -12.25 27.34 4.83
C LEU A 208 -13.30 28.45 4.59
N PHE A 209 -14.02 28.42 3.47
CA PHE A 209 -15.03 29.42 3.14
C PHE A 209 -16.44 28.94 3.47
N TYR A 210 -16.72 28.79 4.76
CA TYR A 210 -18.07 29.02 5.32
C TYR A 210 -17.91 29.54 6.76
N GLN A 211 -17.62 30.84 6.87
CA GLN A 211 -18.08 31.65 8.00
C GLN A 211 -19.06 32.67 7.43
N HIS A 212 -20.35 32.44 7.66
CA HIS A 212 -21.35 33.46 8.00
C HIS A 212 -22.61 32.77 8.52
#